data_AF-A0AAV0L7W8-F1
#
_entry.id   AF-A0AAV0L7W8-F1
#
_cell.length_a   1.000
_cell.length_b   1.000
_cell.length_c   1.000
_cell.angle_alpha   90.00
_cell.angle_beta   90.00
_cell.angle_gamma   90.00
#
_symmetry.space_group_name_H-M   'P 1'
#
loop_
_entity.id
_entity.type
_entity.pdbx_description
1 polymer ?
#
loop_
_entity_poly.entity_id
_entity_poly.type
_entity_poly.pdbx_seq_one_letter_code
_entity_poly.pdbx_strand_id
1 'polypeptide(L)'
;MSRRQVGSGRRFVDSGNFPFASALHHKSRSSPLLSIGLVVLGALLLIAYAYGGPGLFRGNKDVSRIEGDYTCTAEVLRAIPILKKAYGDNMRKILHVGPDTCAVVSTLLKEEETEAWGLEPYDIEDADATCKNLVRRGLARVADIKFPLPYRAKSFSLVIVSDALDYLSPKYLNRTLPELARVASDGLVIFTGYPGQQRAKVAELSKFGRPVSVL
;
A
#
# COMPACT_ATOMS: atom_id res chain seq x y z
N MET A 1 -90.47 57.41 -5.44
CA MET A 1 -89.82 58.73 -5.27
C MET A 1 -88.34 58.52 -4.97
N SER A 2 -87.52 59.43 -5.51
CA SER A 2 -86.11 59.74 -5.17
C SER A 2 -85.01 58.79 -5.64
N ARG A 3 -83.87 59.41 -5.95
CA ARG A 3 -82.85 59.10 -6.98
C ARG A 3 -81.47 58.92 -6.31
N ARG A 4 -80.53 58.32 -7.07
CA ARG A 4 -79.04 58.45 -7.05
C ARG A 4 -78.27 57.23 -6.53
N GLN A 5 -77.07 56.84 -7.02
CA GLN A 5 -76.19 57.27 -8.12
C GLN A 5 -74.98 56.29 -8.24
N VAL A 6 -74.43 56.13 -9.46
CA VAL A 6 -72.99 56.27 -9.88
C VAL A 6 -71.94 55.37 -9.20
N GLY A 7 -70.95 54.77 -9.88
CA GLY A 7 -70.39 54.93 -11.22
C GLY A 7 -69.09 54.09 -11.30
N SER A 8 -68.71 53.65 -12.49
CA SER A 8 -67.54 54.17 -13.25
C SER A 8 -66.20 53.80 -12.61
N GLY A 9 -65.33 52.98 -13.20
CA GLY A 9 -64.74 53.10 -14.55
C GLY A 9 -63.22 53.07 -14.34
N ARG A 10 -62.41 52.28 -15.04
CA ARG A 10 -61.87 52.46 -16.41
C ARG A 10 -60.93 51.24 -16.62
N ARG A 11 -61.09 50.35 -17.61
CA ARG A 11 -60.73 50.43 -19.04
C ARG A 11 -59.42 51.16 -19.36
N PHE A 12 -58.38 50.39 -19.71
CA PHE A 12 -57.55 50.48 -20.93
C PHE A 12 -56.55 49.28 -20.89
N VAL A 13 -56.58 48.23 -21.74
CA VAL A 13 -56.40 48.16 -23.22
C VAL A 13 -55.01 48.74 -23.55
N ASP A 14 -54.02 48.06 -24.11
CA ASP A 14 -53.99 47.17 -25.28
C ASP A 14 -52.64 46.40 -25.25
N SER A 15 -52.63 45.09 -25.52
CA SER A 15 -52.03 44.50 -26.73
C SER A 15 -50.82 43.63 -26.39
N GLY A 16 -50.80 42.39 -26.91
CA GLY A 16 -49.62 41.51 -26.82
C GLY A 16 -49.86 40.02 -26.54
N ASN A 17 -50.80 39.39 -27.25
CA ASN A 17 -50.70 38.03 -27.79
C ASN A 17 -50.36 36.83 -26.85
N PHE A 18 -51.45 36.15 -26.43
CA PHE A 18 -51.72 34.70 -26.29
C PHE A 18 -50.67 33.63 -26.71
N PRO A 19 -50.82 32.33 -26.33
CA PRO A 19 -51.86 31.73 -25.46
C PRO A 19 -51.36 30.61 -24.51
N PHE A 20 -52.30 30.13 -23.69
CA PHE A 20 -52.35 28.81 -23.03
C PHE A 20 -51.68 28.65 -21.65
N ALA A 21 -52.35 29.14 -20.61
CA ALA A 21 -52.18 28.64 -19.24
C ALA A 21 -53.43 27.86 -18.80
N SER A 22 -53.37 26.56 -19.09
CA SER A 22 -53.62 25.46 -18.16
C SER A 22 -54.87 25.52 -17.27
N ALA A 23 -55.86 24.72 -17.67
CA ALA A 23 -56.90 24.18 -16.81
C ALA A 23 -56.27 23.39 -15.63
N LEU A 24 -56.19 24.03 -14.48
CA LEU A 24 -55.89 23.38 -13.21
C LEU A 24 -57.19 22.79 -12.65
N HIS A 25 -57.40 21.49 -12.86
CA HIS A 25 -57.75 20.54 -11.80
C HIS A 25 -58.02 19.15 -12.38
N HIS A 26 -57.07 18.23 -12.19
CA HIS A 26 -57.38 16.80 -12.16
C HIS A 26 -56.83 16.22 -10.87
N LYS A 27 -57.73 15.84 -9.96
CA LYS A 27 -57.42 15.17 -8.71
C LYS A 27 -57.18 13.70 -8.99
N SER A 28 -55.97 13.32 -9.37
CA SER A 28 -55.57 11.91 -9.48
C SER A 28 -54.99 11.45 -8.15
N ARG A 29 -55.75 10.64 -7.39
CA ARG A 29 -55.19 9.81 -6.33
C ARG A 29 -54.17 8.86 -6.96
N SER A 30 -52.89 9.19 -6.90
CA SER A 30 -51.81 8.26 -7.21
C SER A 30 -51.94 7.08 -6.25
N SER A 31 -52.09 5.87 -6.78
CA SER A 31 -52.20 4.66 -5.98
C SER A 31 -50.96 4.50 -5.09
N PRO A 32 -51.11 4.32 -3.76
CA PRO A 32 -49.98 4.23 -2.83
C PRO A 32 -49.06 3.06 -3.17
N LEU A 33 -49.56 2.03 -3.85
CA LEU A 33 -48.80 0.88 -4.31
C LEU A 33 -47.75 1.24 -5.38
N LEU A 34 -48.01 2.24 -6.22
CA LEU A 34 -47.08 2.67 -7.26
C LEU A 34 -45.92 3.48 -6.65
N SER A 35 -46.23 4.33 -5.67
CA SER A 35 -45.20 5.04 -4.89
C SER A 35 -44.36 4.07 -4.06
N ILE A 36 -44.98 3.10 -3.38
CA ILE A 36 -44.25 2.07 -2.61
C ILE A 36 -43.40 1.20 -3.54
N GLY A 37 -43.95 0.78 -4.69
CA GLY A 37 -43.22 -0.01 -5.69
C GLY A 37 -41.98 0.71 -6.22
N LEU A 38 -42.08 2.01 -6.51
CA LEU A 38 -40.93 2.81 -6.95
C LEU A 38 -39.86 2.96 -5.86
N VAL A 39 -40.25 3.09 -4.59
CA VAL A 39 -39.29 3.17 -3.47
C VAL A 39 -38.56 1.84 -3.28
N VAL A 40 -39.28 0.71 -3.33
CA VAL A 40 -38.69 -0.62 -3.20
C VAL A 40 -37.76 -0.92 -4.38
N LEU A 41 -38.19 -0.60 -5.61
CA LEU A 41 -37.37 -0.79 -6.81
C LEU A 41 -36.12 0.11 -6.77
N GLY A 42 -36.26 1.36 -6.31
CA GLY A 42 -35.13 2.28 -6.12
C GLY A 42 -34.13 1.75 -5.08
N ALA A 43 -34.60 1.22 -3.95
CA ALA A 43 -33.74 0.62 -2.93
C ALA A 43 -33.01 -0.62 -3.46
N LEU A 44 -33.70 -1.50 -4.20
CA LEU A 44 -33.09 -2.68 -4.82
C LEU A 44 -32.06 -2.30 -5.89
N LEU A 45 -32.32 -1.26 -6.68
CA LEU A 45 -31.35 -0.74 -7.66
C LEU A 45 -30.13 -0.12 -6.99
N LEU A 46 -30.28 0.59 -5.87
CA LEU A 46 -29.15 1.12 -5.11
C LEU A 46 -28.29 0.00 -4.48
N ILE A 47 -28.93 -1.03 -3.93
CA ILE A 47 -28.25 -2.22 -3.43
C ILE A 47 -27.54 -2.93 -4.58
N ALA A 48 -28.24 -3.23 -5.68
CA ALA A 48 -27.64 -3.88 -6.85
C ALA A 48 -26.51 -3.05 -7.48
N TYR A 49 -26.60 -1.72 -7.48
CA TYR A 49 -25.53 -0.84 -7.94
C TYR A 49 -24.32 -0.87 -7.00
N ALA A 50 -24.55 -0.85 -5.69
CA ALA A 50 -23.49 -0.96 -4.69
C ALA A 50 -22.78 -2.32 -4.73
N TYR A 51 -23.49 -3.40 -5.10
CA TYR A 51 -22.94 -4.77 -5.15
C TYR A 51 -22.57 -5.25 -6.57
N GLY A 52 -23.02 -4.56 -7.63
CA GLY A 52 -22.89 -4.99 -9.03
C GLY A 52 -21.90 -4.18 -9.87
N GLY A 53 -21.30 -3.12 -9.31
CA GLY A 53 -20.18 -2.42 -9.95
C GLY A 53 -18.89 -3.27 -9.88
N PRO A 54 -18.14 -3.44 -10.98
CA PRO A 54 -16.83 -4.04 -10.92
C PRO A 54 -15.84 -3.03 -10.30
N GLY A 55 -15.59 -3.19 -9.00
CA GLY A 55 -14.43 -2.61 -8.32
C GLY A 55 -14.64 -1.22 -7.73
N LEU A 56 -14.77 -1.16 -6.40
CA LEU A 56 -14.20 -0.03 -5.66
C LEU A 56 -13.77 -0.34 -4.22
N PHE A 57 -14.09 -1.50 -3.65
CA PHE A 57 -13.55 -1.87 -2.32
C PHE A 57 -13.28 -3.38 -2.19
N ARG A 58 -12.55 -3.95 -3.16
CA ARG A 58 -11.63 -5.05 -2.82
C ARG A 58 -10.37 -4.39 -2.28
N GLY A 59 -10.50 -3.81 -1.09
CA GLY A 59 -9.33 -3.41 -0.32
C GLY A 59 -8.46 -4.66 -0.20
N ASN A 60 -7.23 -4.59 -0.68
CA ASN A 60 -6.17 -5.49 -0.25
C ASN A 60 -6.03 -5.32 1.27
N LYS A 61 -6.93 -5.97 2.03
CA LYS A 61 -6.86 -6.08 3.49
C LYS A 61 -5.78 -7.07 3.94
N ASP A 62 -4.94 -7.54 3.03
CA ASP A 62 -3.85 -8.48 3.33
C ASP A 62 -2.45 -7.85 3.37
N VAL A 63 -2.33 -6.51 3.31
CA VAL A 63 -1.02 -5.84 3.54
C VAL A 63 -1.12 -4.63 4.47
N SER A 64 -2.32 -4.08 4.70
CA SER A 64 -2.45 -2.87 5.51
C SER A 64 -2.86 -3.17 6.96
N ARG A 65 -1.86 -3.08 7.82
CA ARG A 65 -1.95 -2.74 9.26
C ARG A 65 -2.37 -3.89 10.18
N ILE A 66 -1.43 -4.80 10.41
CA ILE A 66 -1.47 -5.66 11.60
C ILE A 66 -0.68 -4.93 12.70
N GLU A 67 -1.41 -4.50 13.72
CA GLU A 67 -0.85 -3.90 14.94
C GLU A 67 -0.32 -5.02 15.83
N GLY A 68 1.00 -5.19 15.85
CA GLY A 68 1.72 -6.14 16.68
C GLY A 68 3.22 -6.09 16.40
N ASP A 69 4.00 -6.82 17.19
CA ASP A 69 5.47 -6.90 17.15
C ASP A 69 6.01 -7.59 15.87
N TYR A 70 5.68 -7.08 14.69
CA TYR A 70 6.03 -7.67 13.41
C TYR A 70 7.29 -7.04 12.82
N THR A 71 8.28 -7.87 12.54
CA THR A 71 9.39 -7.53 11.63
C THR A 71 8.82 -7.38 10.22
N CYS A 72 9.19 -6.32 9.50
CA CYS A 72 8.85 -6.12 8.10
C CYS A 72 9.39 -7.24 7.20
N THR A 73 10.32 -8.08 7.67
CA THR A 73 10.75 -9.29 6.96
C THR A 73 9.60 -10.26 6.67
N ALA A 74 8.65 -10.44 7.61
CA ALA A 74 7.50 -11.32 7.39
C ALA A 74 6.59 -10.81 6.25
N GLU A 75 6.44 -9.49 6.14
CA GLU A 75 5.70 -8.84 5.06
C GLU A 75 6.44 -8.97 3.72
N VAL A 76 7.78 -8.93 3.71
CA VAL A 76 8.58 -9.22 2.51
C VAL A 76 8.28 -10.62 2.00
N LEU A 77 8.29 -11.64 2.87
CA LEU A 77 7.97 -13.02 2.47
C LEU A 77 6.59 -13.14 1.82
N ARG A 78 5.58 -12.46 2.36
CA ARG A 78 4.22 -12.42 1.79
C ARG A 78 4.15 -11.63 0.48
N ALA A 79 4.98 -10.61 0.32
CA ALA A 79 5.01 -9.77 -0.86
C ALA A 79 5.76 -10.39 -2.06
N ILE A 80 6.62 -11.40 -1.85
CA ILE A 80 7.41 -12.04 -2.93
C ILE A 80 6.56 -12.39 -4.17
N PRO A 81 5.41 -13.07 -4.07
CA PRO A 81 4.60 -13.41 -5.24
C PRO A 81 4.04 -12.17 -5.96
N ILE A 82 3.73 -11.12 -5.19
CA ILE A 82 3.24 -9.85 -5.71
C ILE A 82 4.37 -9.11 -6.44
N LEU A 83 5.57 -9.09 -5.86
CA LEU A 83 6.76 -8.52 -6.48
C LEU A 83 7.09 -9.26 -7.78
N LYS A 84 7.03 -10.59 -7.80
CA LYS A 84 7.24 -11.38 -9.01
C LYS A 84 6.22 -11.06 -10.09
N LYS A 85 4.96 -10.87 -9.73
CA LYS A 85 3.91 -10.47 -10.69
C LYS A 85 4.12 -9.04 -11.21
N ALA A 86 4.60 -8.12 -10.38
CA ALA A 86 4.79 -6.72 -10.73
C ALA A 86 6.05 -6.48 -11.57
N TYR A 87 7.14 -7.16 -11.21
CA TYR A 87 8.46 -6.97 -11.82
C TYR A 87 8.83 -8.05 -12.85
N GLY A 88 8.11 -9.18 -12.87
CA GLY A 88 8.25 -10.23 -13.89
C GLY A 88 9.70 -10.64 -14.13
N ASP A 89 10.11 -10.51 -15.39
CA ASP A 89 11.45 -10.84 -15.88
C ASP A 89 12.58 -10.00 -15.26
N ASN A 90 12.27 -8.87 -14.60
CA ASN A 90 13.27 -8.07 -13.91
C ASN A 90 13.60 -8.66 -12.51
N MET A 91 12.86 -9.65 -12.03
CA MET A 91 13.10 -10.30 -10.74
C MET A 91 14.06 -11.50 -10.84
N ARG A 92 15.10 -11.40 -11.69
CA ARG A 92 16.08 -12.48 -11.93
C ARG A 92 17.15 -12.63 -10.85
N LYS A 93 17.69 -11.52 -10.32
CA LYS A 93 18.76 -11.53 -9.32
C LYS A 93 18.41 -10.65 -8.14
N ILE A 94 18.10 -11.27 -7.01
CA ILE A 94 17.57 -10.59 -5.84
C ILE A 94 18.60 -10.62 -4.71
N LEU A 95 18.84 -9.46 -4.10
CA LEU A 95 19.57 -9.36 -2.85
C LEU A 95 18.60 -8.98 -1.73
N HIS A 96 18.52 -9.80 -0.69
CA HIS A 96 17.86 -9.43 0.57
C HIS A 96 18.90 -8.98 1.59
N VAL A 97 18.61 -7.88 2.30
CA VAL A 97 19.44 -7.34 3.38
C VAL A 97 18.57 -7.08 4.61
N GLY A 98 18.83 -7.76 5.71
CA GLY A 98 18.03 -7.61 6.93
C GLY A 98 18.03 -8.85 7.80
N PRO A 99 17.31 -8.81 8.94
CA PRO A 99 17.14 -9.98 9.78
C PRO A 99 16.41 -11.09 9.03
N ASP A 100 16.63 -12.34 9.46
CA ASP A 100 16.04 -13.55 8.88
C ASP A 100 16.29 -13.70 7.37
N THR A 101 17.43 -13.19 6.89
CA THR A 101 17.78 -13.23 5.48
C THR A 101 17.81 -14.65 4.92
N CYS A 102 18.30 -15.61 5.71
CA CYS A 102 18.31 -17.01 5.33
C CYS A 102 16.90 -17.56 5.01
N ALA A 103 15.88 -17.16 5.76
CA ALA A 103 14.51 -17.59 5.52
C ALA A 103 13.96 -16.99 4.21
N VAL A 104 14.23 -15.70 3.96
CA VAL A 104 13.85 -15.02 2.71
C VAL A 104 14.53 -15.64 1.50
N VAL A 105 15.85 -15.83 1.55
CA VAL A 105 16.61 -16.47 0.47
C VAL A 105 16.11 -17.89 0.22
N SER A 106 15.84 -18.68 1.26
CA SER A 106 15.31 -20.04 1.09
C SER A 106 13.94 -20.08 0.41
N THR A 107 13.13 -19.03 0.57
CA THR A 107 11.81 -18.89 -0.06
C THR A 107 11.96 -18.44 -1.50
N LEU A 108 12.80 -17.44 -1.75
CA LEU A 108 13.10 -16.96 -3.10
C LEU A 108 13.72 -18.06 -3.98
N LEU A 109 14.61 -18.91 -3.44
CA LEU A 109 15.19 -20.01 -4.21
C LEU A 109 14.17 -21.09 -4.64
N LYS A 110 12.95 -21.09 -4.08
CA LYS A 110 11.85 -21.94 -4.54
C LYS A 110 11.09 -21.32 -5.72
N GLU A 111 11.25 -20.03 -5.95
CA GLU A 111 10.64 -19.33 -7.08
C GLU A 111 11.40 -19.64 -8.37
N GLU A 112 10.69 -20.13 -9.37
CA GLU A 112 11.25 -20.40 -10.70
C GLU A 112 11.86 -19.14 -11.31
N GLU A 113 13.00 -19.33 -12.00
CA GLU A 113 13.77 -18.31 -12.73
C GLU A 113 14.37 -17.18 -11.87
N THR A 114 14.40 -17.34 -10.55
CA THR A 114 15.00 -16.36 -9.64
C THR A 114 16.26 -16.89 -8.96
N GLU A 115 17.32 -16.08 -8.98
CA GLU A 115 18.52 -16.29 -8.20
C GLU A 115 18.48 -15.33 -7.00
N ALA A 116 18.75 -15.85 -5.81
CA ALA A 116 18.62 -15.09 -4.57
C ALA A 116 19.90 -15.15 -3.73
N TRP A 117 20.28 -13.98 -3.21
CA TRP A 117 21.38 -13.81 -2.28
C TRP A 117 20.93 -13.04 -1.06
N GLY A 118 21.67 -13.23 0.02
CA GLY A 118 21.39 -12.66 1.30
C GLY A 118 22.59 -11.95 1.90
N LEU A 119 22.35 -10.82 2.55
CA LEU A 119 23.27 -10.21 3.49
C LEU A 119 22.61 -10.15 4.88
N GLU A 120 23.17 -10.92 5.80
CA GLU A 120 22.75 -10.95 7.19
C GLU A 120 23.64 -9.97 7.99
N PRO A 121 23.10 -8.84 8.46
CA PRO A 121 23.86 -7.89 9.29
C PRO A 121 24.08 -8.39 10.72
N TYR A 122 23.35 -9.42 11.14
CA TYR A 122 23.43 -10.01 12.48
C TYR A 122 24.32 -11.24 12.53
N ASP A 123 24.74 -11.60 13.74
CA ASP A 123 25.48 -12.82 13.95
C ASP A 123 24.60 -14.07 13.74
N ILE A 124 25.20 -15.10 13.16
CA ILE A 124 24.60 -16.39 12.80
C ILE A 124 25.05 -17.54 13.72
N GLU A 125 25.77 -17.25 14.81
CA GLU A 125 26.25 -18.26 15.77
C GLU A 125 25.11 -19.22 16.21
N ASP A 126 23.95 -18.66 16.54
CA ASP A 126 22.74 -19.38 16.95
C ASP A 126 21.82 -19.80 15.80
N ALA A 127 22.23 -19.59 14.54
CA ALA A 127 21.36 -19.85 13.40
C ALA A 127 21.22 -21.35 13.09
N ASP A 128 20.07 -21.70 12.49
CA ASP A 128 19.72 -23.05 12.06
C ASP A 128 20.73 -23.64 11.06
N ALA A 129 20.80 -24.97 11.01
CA ALA A 129 21.65 -25.71 10.06
C ALA A 129 21.39 -25.31 8.60
N THR A 130 20.13 -25.00 8.25
CA THR A 130 19.74 -24.50 6.92
C THR A 130 20.43 -23.18 6.60
N CYS A 131 20.43 -22.24 7.53
CA CYS A 131 21.07 -20.94 7.36
C CYS A 131 22.59 -21.08 7.25
N LYS A 132 23.20 -21.90 8.12
CA LYS A 132 24.63 -22.23 8.06
C LYS A 132 25.02 -22.86 6.70
N ASN A 133 24.15 -23.69 6.12
CA ASN A 133 24.39 -24.26 4.78
C ASN A 133 24.30 -23.19 3.67
N LEU A 134 23.33 -22.27 3.74
CA LEU A 134 23.24 -21.15 2.79
C LEU A 134 24.47 -20.25 2.83
N VAL A 135 25.00 -20.00 4.03
CA VAL A 135 26.24 -19.24 4.23
C VAL A 135 27.44 -19.98 3.65
N ARG A 136 27.56 -21.28 3.94
CA ARG A 136 28.63 -22.13 3.38
C ARG A 136 28.61 -22.18 1.86
N ARG A 137 27.43 -22.14 1.24
CA ARG A 137 27.25 -22.09 -0.22
C ARG A 137 27.51 -20.69 -0.80
N GLY A 138 27.72 -19.68 0.03
CA GLY A 138 27.92 -18.29 -0.38
C GLY A 138 26.64 -17.59 -0.87
N LEU A 139 25.48 -18.19 -0.64
CA LEU A 139 24.17 -17.62 -0.97
C LEU A 139 23.76 -16.57 0.08
N ALA A 140 24.13 -16.77 1.34
CA ALA A 140 24.05 -15.75 2.37
C ALA A 140 25.48 -15.33 2.79
N ARG A 141 25.68 -14.05 3.08
CA ARG A 141 26.93 -13.52 3.63
C ARG A 141 26.62 -12.78 4.91
N VAL A 142 27.52 -12.90 5.89
CA VAL A 142 27.45 -12.11 7.12
C VAL A 142 28.32 -10.89 6.92
N ALA A 143 27.71 -9.70 6.89
CA ALA A 143 28.46 -8.46 6.90
C ALA A 143 27.60 -7.31 7.41
N ASP A 144 28.25 -6.42 8.14
CA ASP A 144 27.62 -5.24 8.69
C ASP A 144 27.42 -4.16 7.61
N ILE A 145 26.17 -3.72 7.44
CA ILE A 145 25.75 -2.73 6.43
C ILE A 145 26.32 -1.31 6.67
N LYS A 146 26.99 -1.07 7.81
CA LYS A 146 27.79 0.14 8.04
C LYS A 146 29.03 0.20 7.14
N PHE A 147 29.45 -0.93 6.58
CA PHE A 147 30.59 -1.06 5.68
C PHE A 147 30.15 -1.34 4.23
N PRO A 148 31.02 -1.10 3.24
CA PRO A 148 30.72 -1.40 1.84
C PRO A 148 30.30 -2.86 1.65
N LEU A 149 29.21 -3.06 0.91
CA LEU A 149 28.63 -4.39 0.70
C LEU A 149 29.63 -5.29 -0.05
N PRO A 150 29.74 -6.58 0.31
CA PRO A 150 30.70 -7.53 -0.28
C PRO A 150 30.27 -8.02 -1.67
N TYR A 151 29.72 -7.11 -2.48
CA TYR A 151 29.20 -7.36 -3.83
C TYR A 151 29.67 -6.29 -4.80
N ARG A 152 29.84 -6.68 -6.06
CA ARG A 152 30.21 -5.75 -7.15
C ARG A 152 29.04 -4.83 -7.48
N ALA A 153 29.34 -3.68 -8.06
CA ALA A 153 28.29 -2.77 -8.52
C ALA A 153 27.43 -3.45 -9.59
N LYS A 154 26.13 -3.13 -9.64
CA LYS A 154 25.15 -3.64 -10.61
C LYS A 154 25.09 -5.18 -10.68
N SER A 155 25.14 -5.85 -9.52
CA SER A 155 25.09 -7.31 -9.45
C SER A 155 23.66 -7.87 -9.37
N PHE A 156 22.71 -7.08 -8.87
CA PHE A 156 21.35 -7.52 -8.57
C PHE A 156 20.34 -6.65 -9.28
N SER A 157 19.31 -7.25 -9.86
CA SER A 157 18.23 -6.50 -10.50
C SER A 157 17.27 -5.88 -9.48
N LEU A 158 17.12 -6.53 -8.32
CA LEU A 158 16.29 -6.05 -7.22
C LEU A 158 17.03 -6.18 -5.89
N VAL A 159 17.03 -5.12 -5.10
CA VAL A 159 17.54 -5.12 -3.71
C VAL A 159 16.39 -4.85 -2.76
N ILE A 160 16.18 -5.74 -1.79
CA ILE A 160 15.15 -5.62 -0.76
C ILE A 160 15.85 -5.47 0.59
N VAL A 161 15.55 -4.41 1.31
CA VAL A 161 16.12 -4.11 2.62
C VAL A 161 14.99 -4.07 3.63
N SER A 162 15.00 -4.99 4.60
CA SER A 162 13.97 -5.14 5.62
C SER A 162 14.54 -4.89 7.01
N ASP A 163 13.94 -3.97 7.78
CA ASP A 163 14.26 -3.63 9.18
C ASP A 163 15.75 -3.32 9.48
N ALA A 164 16.61 -3.24 8.46
CA ALA A 164 18.05 -3.11 8.64
C ALA A 164 18.47 -1.65 8.82
N LEU A 165 17.74 -0.73 8.19
CA LEU A 165 18.05 0.70 8.22
C LEU A 165 17.63 1.39 9.52
N ASP A 166 16.65 0.84 10.24
CA ASP A 166 16.07 1.48 11.43
C ASP A 166 17.07 1.61 12.59
N TYR A 167 18.15 0.83 12.55
CA TYR A 167 19.23 0.83 13.53
C TYR A 167 20.41 1.72 13.14
N LEU A 168 20.43 2.26 11.92
CA LEU A 168 21.51 3.12 11.45
C LEU A 168 21.32 4.55 11.95
N SER A 169 22.41 5.15 12.42
CA SER A 169 22.44 6.58 12.65
C SER A 169 22.38 7.34 11.32
N PRO A 170 21.90 8.60 11.29
CA PRO A 170 21.85 9.41 10.07
C PRO A 170 23.19 9.48 9.31
N LYS A 171 24.31 9.44 10.05
CA LYS A 171 25.67 9.42 9.47
C LYS A 171 25.94 8.16 8.63
N TYR A 172 25.51 6.99 9.11
CA TYR A 172 25.68 5.73 8.39
C TYR A 172 24.65 5.59 7.27
N LEU A 173 23.42 6.00 7.50
CA LEU A 173 22.34 5.96 6.50
C LEU A 173 22.76 6.70 5.21
N ASN A 174 23.37 7.89 5.34
CA ASN A 174 23.87 8.66 4.20
C ASN A 174 24.97 7.95 3.38
N ARG A 175 25.68 6.97 3.98
CA ARG A 175 26.71 6.17 3.29
C ARG A 175 26.16 4.85 2.76
N THR A 176 25.26 4.22 3.52
CA THR A 176 24.68 2.91 3.18
C THR A 176 23.69 3.01 2.03
N LEU A 177 22.90 4.09 1.93
CA LEU A 177 21.93 4.25 0.83
C LEU A 177 22.60 4.26 -0.55
N PRO A 178 23.66 5.06 -0.80
CA PRO A 178 24.42 4.96 -2.05
C PRO A 178 25.01 3.57 -2.30
N GLU A 179 25.48 2.88 -1.26
CA GLU A 179 26.05 1.52 -1.41
C GLU A 179 25.00 0.49 -1.83
N LEU A 180 23.77 0.58 -1.30
CA LEU A 180 22.66 -0.26 -1.71
C LEU A 180 22.22 0.04 -3.15
N ALA A 181 22.20 1.32 -3.53
CA ALA A 181 21.93 1.72 -4.91
C ALA A 181 23.04 1.24 -5.87
N ARG A 182 24.31 1.27 -5.44
CA ARG A 182 25.46 0.83 -6.24
C ARG A 182 25.34 -0.64 -6.68
N VAL A 183 24.85 -1.50 -5.80
CA VAL A 183 24.74 -2.95 -6.09
C VAL A 183 23.52 -3.30 -6.95
N ALA A 184 22.52 -2.43 -7.02
CA ALA A 184 21.37 -2.57 -7.91
C ALA A 184 21.73 -2.23 -9.37
N SER A 185 21.43 -3.11 -10.32
CA SER A 185 21.65 -2.87 -11.75
C SER A 185 20.61 -1.92 -12.33
N ASP A 186 19.36 -2.09 -11.90
CA ASP A 186 18.19 -1.40 -12.47
C ASP A 186 17.80 -0.18 -11.61
N GLY A 187 18.61 0.13 -10.59
CA GLY A 187 18.37 1.24 -9.65
C GLY A 187 17.18 1.03 -8.70
N LEU A 188 16.57 -0.15 -8.69
CA LEU A 188 15.43 -0.47 -7.84
C LEU A 188 15.89 -1.03 -6.48
N VAL A 189 15.58 -0.29 -5.43
CA VAL A 189 15.79 -0.70 -4.04
C VAL A 189 14.48 -0.53 -3.28
N ILE A 190 14.01 -1.60 -2.65
CA ILE A 190 12.80 -1.61 -1.82
C ILE A 190 13.22 -1.56 -0.36
N PHE A 191 12.77 -0.54 0.35
CA PHE A 191 12.98 -0.39 1.79
C PHE A 191 11.68 -0.73 2.51
N THR A 192 11.77 -1.67 3.46
CA THR A 192 10.69 -1.99 4.39
C THR A 192 11.22 -1.84 5.82
N GLY A 193 10.44 -1.21 6.68
CA GLY A 193 10.86 -0.84 8.03
C GLY A 193 10.03 0.34 8.55
N TYR A 194 10.33 0.77 9.76
CA TYR A 194 9.67 1.88 10.43
C TYR A 194 10.64 3.07 10.58
N PRO A 195 10.92 3.81 9.50
CA PRO A 195 11.85 4.93 9.56
C PRO A 195 11.37 5.98 10.58
N GLY A 196 12.22 6.26 11.57
CA GLY A 196 11.95 7.24 12.63
C GLY A 196 11.40 6.66 13.93
N GLN A 197 11.00 5.38 13.97
CA GLN A 197 10.84 4.66 15.24
C GLN A 197 12.06 3.78 15.44
N GLN A 198 13.10 4.29 16.11
CA GLN A 198 14.19 3.46 16.64
C GLN A 198 13.64 2.52 17.72
N ARG A 199 12.85 1.52 17.33
CA ARG A 199 12.52 0.37 18.19
C ARG A 199 13.61 -0.66 18.04
N ALA A 200 14.85 -0.24 18.30
CA ALA A 200 15.83 -1.23 18.70
C ALA A 200 15.38 -1.76 20.06
N LYS A 201 14.71 -2.92 20.07
CA LYS A 201 14.41 -3.61 21.33
C LYS A 201 15.74 -3.69 22.08
N VAL A 202 15.78 -3.13 23.29
CA VAL A 202 17.00 -3.06 24.10
C VAL A 202 17.61 -4.46 24.33
N ALA A 203 16.79 -5.51 24.24
CA ALA A 203 17.21 -6.90 24.25
C ALA A 203 18.03 -7.32 23.01
N GLU A 204 17.71 -6.79 21.83
CA GLU A 204 18.41 -7.14 20.59
C GLU A 204 19.68 -6.32 20.37
N LEU A 205 19.82 -5.11 20.96
CA LEU A 205 21.06 -4.29 20.93
C LEU A 205 22.33 -5.08 21.29
N SER A 206 22.19 -6.13 22.11
CA SER A 206 23.28 -7.05 22.45
C SER A 206 23.88 -7.78 21.23
N LYS A 207 23.09 -7.99 20.17
CA LYS A 207 23.49 -8.61 18.89
C LYS A 207 24.01 -7.61 17.85
N PHE A 208 23.89 -6.30 18.09
CA PHE A 208 24.33 -5.24 17.16
C PHE A 208 25.80 -4.82 17.34
N GLY A 209 26.51 -5.47 18.26
CA GLY A 209 27.81 -5.00 18.74
C GLY A 209 27.64 -3.78 19.65
N ARG A 210 28.34 -3.80 20.80
CA ARG A 210 28.22 -2.74 21.81
C ARG A 210 28.53 -1.36 21.19
N PRO A 211 27.71 -0.33 21.44
CA PRO A 211 28.13 1.04 21.16
C PRO A 211 29.37 1.34 22.01
N VAL A 212 30.44 1.80 21.38
CA VAL A 212 31.62 2.29 22.10
C VAL A 212 31.21 3.60 22.78
N SER A 213 30.90 3.53 24.07
CA SER A 213 30.82 4.69 24.95
C SER A 213 32.23 5.26 25.07
N VAL A 214 32.46 6.40 24.42
CA VAL A 214 33.65 7.21 24.64
C VAL A 214 33.46 7.91 25.98
N LEU A 215 34.26 7.50 26.98
CA LEU A 215 34.49 8.19 28.24
C LEU A 215 35.41 9.39 28.02
#